data_AF-A0A8I1IS22-F1
#
_entry.id   AF-A0A8I1IS22-F1
#
_cell.length_a   1.000
_cell.length_b   1.000
_cell.length_c   1.000
_cell.angle_alpha   90.00
_cell.angle_beta   90.00
_cell.angle_gamma   90.00
#
_symmetry.space_group_name_H-M   'P 1'
#
loop_
_entity.id
_entity.type
_entity.pdbx_description
1 polymer ?
#
loop_
_entity_poly.entity_id
_entity_poly.type
_entity_poly.pdbx_seq_one_letter_code
_entity_poly.pdbx_strand_id
1 'polypeptide(L)'
;MEIVNVSQELYAASNRLGKSADALFDLGRKKAESERIYRSELAKEIFKLRQDKVPVTLIPDLAKGNVSAKLFDRDFAEAQFQAGIKAADAIKVQVSALQTILKYQTDV
;
A
#
# COMPACT_ATOMS: atom_id res chain seq x y z
N MET A 1 2.15 15.11 36.04
CA MET A 1 2.28 15.83 34.76
C MET A 1 2.79 14.91 33.65
N GLU A 2 3.80 14.05 33.88
CA GLU A 2 4.29 13.14 32.82
C GLU A 2 3.34 12.00 32.42
N ILE A 3 2.64 11.36 33.37
CA ILE A 3 1.68 10.28 33.07
C ILE A 3 0.53 10.76 32.17
N VAL A 4 0.07 12.00 32.37
CA VAL A 4 -0.99 12.62 31.55
C VAL A 4 -0.47 12.84 30.12
N ASN A 5 0.80 13.24 29.95
CA ASN A 5 1.41 13.41 28.63
C ASN A 5 1.54 12.07 27.88
N VAL A 6 2.04 11.01 28.54
CA VAL A 6 2.17 9.67 27.93
C VAL A 6 0.79 9.12 27.54
N SER A 7 -0.23 9.33 28.37
CA SER A 7 -1.60 8.90 28.08
C SER A 7 -2.20 9.65 26.87
N GLN A 8 -1.94 10.95 26.75
CA GLN A 8 -2.36 11.76 25.60
C GLN A 8 -1.67 11.32 24.30
N GLU A 9 -0.37 11.04 24.36
CA GLU A 9 0.39 10.53 23.20
C GLU A 9 -0.10 9.14 22.77
N LEU A 10 -0.37 8.25 23.72
CA LEU A 10 -0.93 6.92 23.46
C LEU A 10 -2.30 7.01 22.77
N TYR A 11 -3.17 7.90 23.25
CA TYR A 11 -4.46 8.17 22.61
C TYR A 11 -4.29 8.71 21.18
N ALA A 12 -3.39 9.67 20.99
CA ALA A 12 -3.10 10.24 19.67
C ALA A 12 -2.54 9.19 18.70
N ALA A 13 -1.60 8.36 19.13
CA ALA A 13 -1.02 7.28 18.33
C ALA A 13 -2.08 6.21 17.97
N SER A 14 -2.97 5.87 18.91
CA SER A 14 -4.07 4.94 18.68
C SER A 14 -5.06 5.47 17.64
N ASN A 15 -5.41 6.76 17.72
CA ASN A 15 -6.26 7.42 16.71
C ASN A 15 -5.60 7.46 15.33
N ARG A 16 -4.28 7.68 15.27
CA ARG A 16 -3.52 7.62 14.00
C ARG A 16 -3.54 6.20 13.43
N LEU A 17 -3.37 5.17 14.28
CA LEU A 17 -3.42 3.78 13.85
C LEU A 17 -4.78 3.41 13.26
N GLY A 18 -5.88 3.86 13.87
CA GLY A 18 -7.23 3.68 13.33
C GLY A 18 -7.39 4.31 11.94
N LYS A 19 -6.96 5.56 11.77
CA LYS A 19 -6.98 6.24 10.46
C LYS A 19 -6.10 5.56 9.41
N SER A 20 -4.94 5.02 9.82
CA SER A 20 -4.07 4.25 8.93
C SER A 20 -4.74 2.98 8.44
N ALA A 21 -5.57 2.32 9.25
CA ALA A 21 -6.32 1.15 8.83
C ALA A 21 -7.35 1.49 7.74
N ASP A 22 -8.11 2.58 7.90
CA ASP A 22 -9.06 3.04 6.88
C ASP A 22 -8.35 3.38 5.57
N ALA A 23 -7.25 4.11 5.64
CA ALA A 23 -6.43 4.44 4.47
C ALA A 23 -5.86 3.19 3.79
N LEU A 24 -5.51 2.15 4.55
CA LEU A 24 -5.03 0.88 4.01
C LEU A 24 -6.10 0.12 3.22
N PHE A 25 -7.37 0.16 3.63
CA PHE A 25 -8.45 -0.43 2.84
C PHE A 25 -8.60 0.25 1.47
N ASP A 26 -8.51 1.57 1.44
CA ASP A 26 -8.55 2.35 0.19
C ASP A 26 -7.34 2.06 -0.70
N LEU A 27 -6.13 2.01 -0.13
CA LEU A 27 -4.92 1.64 -0.85
C LEU A 27 -5.00 0.21 -1.40
N GLY A 28 -5.53 -0.73 -0.61
CA GLY A 28 -5.74 -2.11 -1.03
C GLY A 28 -6.72 -2.22 -2.20
N ARG A 29 -7.81 -1.45 -2.16
CA ARG A 29 -8.75 -1.36 -3.28
C ARG A 29 -8.08 -0.78 -4.53
N LYS A 30 -7.34 0.32 -4.40
CA LYS A 30 -6.63 0.96 -5.53
C LYS A 30 -5.60 0.01 -6.15
N LYS A 31 -4.83 -0.70 -5.33
CA LYS A 31 -3.91 -1.75 -5.78
C LYS A 31 -4.65 -2.81 -6.59
N ALA A 32 -5.73 -3.40 -6.07
CA ALA A 32 -6.49 -4.43 -6.77
C ALA A 32 -7.09 -3.92 -8.09
N GLU A 33 -7.62 -2.69 -8.10
CA GLU A 33 -8.21 -2.06 -9.28
C GLU A 33 -7.14 -1.81 -10.37
N SER A 34 -5.98 -1.27 -9.99
CA SER A 34 -4.87 -1.01 -10.91
C SER A 34 -4.33 -2.30 -11.56
N GLU A 35 -4.20 -3.41 -10.80
CA GLU A 35 -3.85 -4.73 -11.33
C GLU A 35 -4.89 -5.20 -12.36
N ARG A 36 -6.18 -5.09 -12.04
CA ARG A 36 -7.27 -5.47 -12.94
C ARG A 36 -7.22 -4.70 -14.25
N ILE A 37 -7.07 -3.38 -14.18
CA ILE A 37 -6.97 -2.50 -15.35
C ILE A 37 -5.75 -2.86 -16.18
N TYR A 38 -4.56 -2.95 -15.56
CA TYR A 38 -3.33 -3.30 -16.26
C TYR A 38 -3.45 -4.64 -16.99
N ARG A 39 -3.97 -5.68 -16.33
CA ARG A 39 -4.16 -7.01 -16.94
C ARG A 39 -5.11 -6.97 -18.12
N SER A 40 -6.20 -6.20 -18.02
CA SER A 40 -7.15 -6.04 -19.11
C SER A 40 -6.52 -5.36 -20.33
N GLU A 41 -5.85 -4.22 -20.12
CA GLU A 41 -5.22 -3.48 -21.21
C GLU A 41 -4.06 -4.25 -21.84
N LEU A 42 -3.24 -4.91 -21.03
CA LEU A 42 -2.16 -5.77 -21.53
C LEU A 42 -2.71 -6.90 -22.42
N ALA A 43 -3.81 -7.55 -22.00
CA ALA A 43 -4.41 -8.61 -22.79
C ALA A 43 -4.97 -8.10 -24.14
N LYS A 44 -5.64 -6.93 -24.13
CA LYS A 44 -6.12 -6.27 -25.35
C LYS A 44 -4.96 -5.95 -26.30
N GLU A 45 -3.86 -5.41 -25.77
CA GLU A 45 -2.69 -5.05 -26.57
C GLU A 45 -1.98 -6.28 -27.14
N ILE A 46 -1.82 -7.34 -26.36
CA ILE A 46 -1.30 -8.62 -26.86
C ILE A 46 -2.16 -9.16 -28.00
N PHE A 47 -3.49 -9.10 -27.85
CA PHE A 47 -4.40 -9.57 -28.89
C PHE A 47 -4.28 -8.75 -30.18
N LYS A 48 -4.21 -7.42 -30.06
CA LYS A 48 -3.96 -6.52 -31.20
C LYS A 48 -2.65 -6.83 -31.91
N LEU A 49 -1.54 -6.94 -31.18
CA LEU A 49 -0.22 -7.25 -31.78
C LEU A 49 -0.20 -8.62 -32.46
N ARG A 50 -0.98 -9.60 -31.97
CA ARG A 50 -1.17 -10.89 -32.65
C ARG A 50 -1.94 -10.73 -33.97
N GLN A 51 -2.98 -9.91 -34.01
CA GLN A 51 -3.70 -9.61 -35.24
C GLN A 51 -2.81 -8.89 -36.27
N ASP A 52 -1.92 -8.02 -35.78
CA ASP A 52 -0.92 -7.30 -36.59
C ASP A 52 0.24 -8.21 -37.04
N LYS A 53 0.17 -9.52 -36.76
CA LYS A 53 1.18 -10.54 -37.12
C LYS A 53 2.59 -10.23 -36.62
N VAL A 54 2.70 -9.50 -35.51
CA VAL A 54 3.98 -9.27 -34.84
C VAL A 54 4.57 -10.62 -34.40
N PRO A 55 5.89 -10.85 -34.56
CA PRO A 55 6.53 -12.08 -34.08
C PRO A 55 6.22 -12.33 -32.60
N VAL A 56 5.77 -13.55 -32.28
CA VAL A 56 5.30 -13.92 -30.92
C VAL A 56 6.34 -13.63 -29.85
N THR A 57 7.62 -13.72 -30.18
CA THR A 57 8.75 -13.42 -29.29
C THR A 57 8.84 -11.95 -28.89
N LEU A 58 8.37 -11.02 -29.72
CA LEU A 58 8.43 -9.56 -29.47
C LEU A 58 7.16 -9.02 -28.79
N ILE A 59 6.04 -9.74 -28.89
CA ILE A 59 4.76 -9.30 -28.37
C ILE A 59 4.80 -8.95 -26.87
N PRO A 60 5.43 -9.75 -25.97
CA PRO A 60 5.44 -9.44 -24.54
C PRO A 60 6.10 -8.10 -24.22
N ASP A 61 7.22 -7.79 -24.89
CA ASP A 61 7.98 -6.57 -24.63
C ASP A 61 7.26 -5.35 -25.22
N LEU A 62 6.74 -5.47 -26.43
CA LEU A 62 5.97 -4.41 -27.08
C LEU A 62 4.67 -4.11 -26.33
N ALA A 63 3.92 -5.14 -25.94
CA ALA A 63 2.66 -4.95 -25.22
C ALA A 63 2.90 -4.23 -23.89
N LYS A 64 3.90 -4.66 -23.10
CA LYS A 64 4.26 -4.00 -21.84
C LYS A 64 4.73 -2.56 -22.05
N GLY A 65 5.51 -2.30 -23.11
CA GLY A 65 5.92 -0.95 -23.48
C GLY A 65 4.73 -0.05 -23.82
N ASN A 66 3.80 -0.57 -24.63
CA ASN A 66 2.61 0.17 -25.07
C ASN A 66 1.65 0.47 -23.93
N VAL A 67 1.51 -0.43 -22.95
CA VAL A 67 0.69 -0.21 -21.74
C VAL A 67 1.51 0.21 -20.51
N SER A 68 2.71 0.75 -20.72
CA SER A 68 3.68 1.08 -19.65
C SER A 68 3.11 2.04 -18.60
N ALA A 69 2.24 2.97 -18.98
CA ALA A 69 1.55 3.85 -18.03
C ALA A 69 0.68 3.05 -17.04
N LYS A 70 -0.06 2.03 -17.51
CA LYS A 70 -0.88 1.17 -16.65
C LYS A 70 -0.03 0.24 -15.78
N LEU A 71 1.10 -0.21 -16.33
CA LEU A 71 2.10 -0.96 -15.56
C LEU A 71 2.66 -0.11 -14.41
N PHE A 72 3.00 1.16 -14.68
CA PHE A 72 3.45 2.09 -13.67
C PHE A 72 2.39 2.34 -12.60
N ASP A 73 1.14 2.62 -12.97
CA ASP A 73 0.05 2.87 -12.03
C ASP A 73 -0.13 1.69 -11.06
N ARG A 74 -0.04 0.46 -11.58
CA ARG A 74 -0.11 -0.78 -10.80
C ARG A 74 1.06 -0.91 -9.83
N ASP A 75 2.29 -0.75 -10.32
CA ASP A 75 3.50 -0.90 -9.51
C ASP A 75 3.58 0.18 -8.43
N PHE A 76 3.15 1.39 -8.76
CA PHE A 76 3.05 2.49 -7.82
C PHE A 76 2.00 2.20 -6.74
N ALA A 77 0.82 1.71 -7.11
CA ALA A 77 -0.22 1.35 -6.14
C ALA A 77 0.23 0.20 -5.21
N GLU A 78 0.96 -0.79 -5.73
CA GLU A 78 1.60 -1.83 -4.91
C GLU A 78 2.58 -1.21 -3.90
N ALA A 79 3.51 -0.39 -4.39
CA ALA A 79 4.52 0.24 -3.54
C ALA A 79 3.88 1.11 -2.44
N GLN A 80 2.83 1.87 -2.79
CA GLN A 80 2.07 2.68 -1.84
C GLN A 80 1.37 1.82 -0.77
N PHE A 81 0.73 0.72 -1.17
CA PHE A 81 0.09 -0.19 -0.23
C PHE A 81 1.11 -0.80 0.75
N GLN A 82 2.25 -1.28 0.25
CA GLN A 82 3.31 -1.83 1.09
C GLN A 82 3.93 -0.78 2.02
N ALA A 83 4.13 0.45 1.55
CA ALA A 83 4.58 1.56 2.37
C ALA A 83 3.57 1.90 3.48
N GLY A 84 2.27 1.88 3.16
CA GLY A 84 1.19 2.07 4.12
C GLY A 84 1.21 1.03 5.23
N ILE A 85 1.43 -0.26 4.91
CA ILE A 85 1.50 -1.33 5.90
C ILE A 85 2.66 -1.07 6.86
N LYS A 86 3.85 -0.77 6.32
CA LYS A 86 5.04 -0.47 7.13
C LYS A 86 4.84 0.75 8.03
N ALA A 87 4.14 1.78 7.56
CA ALA A 87 3.81 2.95 8.35
C ALA A 87 2.84 2.63 9.50
N ALA A 88 1.82 1.80 9.25
CA ALA A 88 0.91 1.34 10.30
C ALA A 88 1.63 0.49 11.35
N ASP A 89 2.54 -0.39 10.91
CA ASP A 89 3.36 -1.21 11.82
C ASP A 89 4.28 -0.35 12.70
N ALA A 90 4.88 0.71 12.16
CA ALA A 90 5.68 1.64 12.95
C ALA A 90 4.85 2.32 14.06
N ILE A 91 3.61 2.73 13.75
CA ILE A 91 2.70 3.30 14.75
C ILE A 91 2.32 2.24 15.81
N LYS A 92 2.07 1.00 15.39
CA LYS A 92 1.79 -0.11 16.31
C LYS A 92 2.94 -0.34 17.29
N VAL A 93 4.18 -0.32 16.82
CA VAL A 93 5.37 -0.42 17.68
C VAL A 93 5.44 0.75 18.67
N GLN A 94 5.15 1.98 18.22
CA GLN A 94 5.10 3.14 19.10
C GLN A 94 4.03 2.99 20.19
N VAL A 95 2.83 2.52 19.84
CA VAL A 95 1.75 2.24 20.81
C VAL A 95 2.20 1.21 21.86
N SER A 96 2.83 0.10 21.44
CA SER A 96 3.37 -0.91 22.36
C SER A 96 4.44 -0.37 23.31
N ALA A 97 5.33 0.50 22.81
CA ALA A 97 6.34 1.15 23.64
C ALA A 97 5.71 2.07 24.70
N LEU A 98 4.75 2.92 24.29
CA LEU A 98 4.02 3.81 25.20
C LEU A 98 3.23 3.05 26.27
N GLN A 99 2.56 1.94 25.90
CA GLN A 99 1.89 1.06 26.86
C GLN A 99 2.86 0.47 27.89
N THR A 100 4.06 0.10 27.45
CA THR A 100 5.10 -0.44 28.33
C THR A 100 5.58 0.62 29.33
N ILE A 101 5.86 1.84 28.86
CA ILE A 101 6.26 2.96 29.73
C ILE A 101 5.17 3.26 30.76
N LEU A 102 3.91 3.35 30.32
CA LEU A 102 2.78 3.64 31.19
C LEU A 102 2.64 2.60 32.32
N LYS A 103 2.80 1.31 31.99
CA LYS A 103 2.75 0.22 32.98
C LYS A 103 3.79 0.40 34.09
N TYR A 104 5.05 0.66 33.73
CA TYR A 104 6.10 0.86 34.74
C TYR A 104 5.90 2.12 35.58
N GLN A 105 5.28 3.17 35.03
CA GLN A 105 4.95 4.38 35.79
C GLN A 105 3.80 4.19 36.77
N THR A 106 2.90 3.23 36.53
CA THR A 106 1.81 2.88 37.46
C THR A 106 2.21 1.86 38.52
N ASP A 107 3.26 1.08 38.27
CA ASP A 107 3.79 0.06 39.21
C ASP A 107 4.77 0.66 40.26
N VAL A 108 5.17 1.93 40.10
CA VAL A 108 6.01 2.73 41.03
C VAL A 108 5.15 3.67 41.86
#